data_AF-A0A537UXZ8-F1
#
_entry.id   AF-A0A537UXZ8-F1
#
_cell.length_a   1.000
_cell.length_b   1.000
_cell.length_c   1.000
_cell.angle_alpha   90.00
_cell.angle_beta   90.00
_cell.angle_gamma   90.00
#
_symmetry.space_group_name_H-M   'P 1'
#
loop_
_entity.id
_entity.type
_entity.pdbx_description
1 polymer ?
#
loop_
_entity_poly.entity_id
_entity_poly.type
_entity_poly.pdbx_seq_one_letter_code
_entity_poly.pdbx_strand_id
1 'polypeptide(L)'
;MAGFIGGLVFWPQIVAVDGLPWIARLAGGTSPALGLAVHLTISVAIGAGYGMLFERESPDWGAAIGWGMLYGITWWFVGTLTLFPIWLGASFTWTTAAAANALSSLLGHLIYGAVTATVFLLLERRHQDWMRLDPRFAAREARLQRPAGTPAPALWFFALGLGVLLPILLS
;
A
#
# COMPACT_ATOMS: atom_id res chain seq x y z
N MET A 1 -11.73 2.24 -2.85
CA MET A 1 -11.60 2.42 -4.31
C MET A 1 -10.15 2.49 -4.74
N ALA A 2 -9.32 3.36 -4.16
CA ALA A 2 -7.90 3.48 -4.53
C ALA A 2 -7.10 2.16 -4.46
N GLY A 3 -7.18 1.43 -3.34
CA GLY A 3 -6.51 0.13 -3.21
C GLY A 3 -7.00 -0.92 -4.21
N PHE A 4 -8.28 -0.89 -4.59
CA PHE A 4 -8.80 -1.78 -5.64
C PHE A 4 -8.14 -1.49 -7.00
N ILE A 5 -8.02 -0.22 -7.38
CA ILE A 5 -7.36 0.19 -8.63
C ILE A 5 -5.87 -0.17 -8.58
N GLY A 6 -5.19 0.10 -7.47
CA GLY A 6 -3.81 -0.37 -7.27
C GLY A 6 -3.67 -1.88 -7.43
N GLY A 7 -4.59 -2.65 -6.85
CA GLY A 7 -4.63 -4.11 -6.96
C GLY A 7 -4.83 -4.60 -8.40
N LEU A 8 -5.71 -3.95 -9.17
CA LEU A 8 -5.90 -4.24 -10.59
C LEU A 8 -4.64 -3.94 -11.42
N VAL A 9 -3.94 -2.84 -11.14
CA VAL A 9 -2.69 -2.49 -11.84
C VAL A 9 -1.55 -3.44 -11.45
N PHE A 10 -1.56 -3.98 -10.24
CA PHE A 10 -0.59 -4.98 -9.77
C PHE A 10 -0.83 -6.35 -10.42
N TRP A 11 -2.07 -6.69 -10.78
CA TRP A 11 -2.43 -8.02 -11.28
C TRP A 11 -1.56 -8.58 -12.43
N PRO A 12 -1.18 -7.82 -13.49
CA PRO A 12 -0.33 -8.34 -14.56
C PRO A 12 1.04 -8.83 -14.07
N GLN A 13 1.63 -8.18 -13.07
CA GLN A 13 2.89 -8.64 -12.49
C GLN A 13 2.70 -10.00 -11.81
N ILE A 14 1.59 -10.19 -11.10
CA ILE A 14 1.29 -11.44 -10.37
C ILE A 14 1.13 -12.59 -11.36
N VAL A 15 0.47 -12.33 -12.50
CA VAL A 15 0.35 -13.31 -13.59
C VAL A 15 1.71 -13.63 -14.20
N ALA A 16 2.57 -12.63 -14.40
CA ALA A 16 3.90 -12.82 -15.00
C ALA A 16 4.84 -13.71 -14.16
N VAL A 17 4.52 -13.95 -12.88
CA VAL A 17 5.30 -14.80 -11.96
C VAL A 17 4.51 -16.02 -11.48
N ASP A 18 3.40 -16.36 -12.14
CA ASP A 18 2.51 -17.47 -11.76
C ASP A 18 2.04 -17.40 -10.29
N GLY A 19 1.85 -16.19 -9.77
CA GLY A 19 1.57 -15.94 -8.35
C GLY A 19 0.12 -16.21 -7.93
N LEU A 20 -0.85 -16.22 -8.85
CA LEU A 20 -2.28 -16.34 -8.51
C LEU A 20 -2.62 -17.64 -7.76
N PRO A 21 -2.16 -18.84 -8.18
CA PRO A 21 -2.40 -20.08 -7.42
C PRO A 21 -1.81 -20.04 -6.00
N TRP A 22 -0.66 -19.36 -5.83
CA TRP A 22 -0.04 -19.19 -4.52
C TRP A 22 -0.87 -18.29 -3.60
N ILE A 23 -1.41 -17.20 -4.14
CA ILE A 23 -2.32 -16.31 -3.40
C ILE A 23 -3.63 -17.04 -3.05
N ALA A 24 -4.15 -17.87 -3.94
CA ALA A 24 -5.37 -18.65 -3.71
C ALA A 24 -5.25 -19.58 -2.48
N ARG A 25 -4.04 -20.05 -2.16
CA ARG A 25 -3.78 -20.91 -1.00
C ARG A 25 -4.06 -20.22 0.33
N LEU A 26 -3.99 -18.89 0.39
CA LEU A 26 -4.37 -18.12 1.59
C LEU A 26 -5.84 -18.35 1.97
N ALA A 27 -6.68 -18.70 1.00
CA ALA A 27 -8.09 -19.05 1.19
C ALA A 27 -8.36 -20.56 1.02
N GLY A 28 -7.32 -21.40 1.11
CA GLY A 28 -7.45 -22.86 1.05
C GLY A 28 -7.72 -23.43 -0.35
N GLY A 29 -7.55 -22.66 -1.42
CA GLY A 29 -7.76 -23.12 -2.79
C GLY A 29 -6.54 -22.96 -3.69
N THR A 30 -6.71 -23.26 -4.99
CA THR A 30 -5.63 -23.21 -5.99
C THR A 30 -6.03 -22.52 -7.30
N SER A 31 -7.32 -22.20 -7.48
CA SER A 31 -7.79 -21.61 -8.74
C SER A 31 -7.26 -20.19 -8.94
N PRO A 32 -6.82 -19.80 -10.15
CA PRO A 32 -6.36 -18.44 -10.43
C PRO A 32 -7.42 -17.36 -10.14
N ALA A 33 -8.70 -17.68 -10.40
CA ALA A 33 -9.82 -16.78 -10.12
C ALA A 33 -9.97 -16.48 -8.62
N LEU A 34 -9.84 -17.51 -7.76
CA LEU A 34 -9.82 -17.32 -6.31
C LEU A 34 -8.61 -16.47 -5.89
N GLY A 35 -7.42 -16.74 -6.48
CA GLY A 35 -6.22 -15.95 -6.23
C GLY A 35 -6.41 -14.47 -6.52
N LEU A 36 -7.07 -14.14 -7.65
CA LEU A 36 -7.39 -12.76 -8.00
C LEU A 36 -8.39 -12.14 -7.02
N ALA A 37 -9.44 -12.86 -6.63
CA ALA A 37 -10.43 -12.37 -5.67
C ALA A 37 -9.80 -12.08 -4.29
N VAL A 38 -8.94 -12.98 -3.81
CA VAL A 38 -8.18 -12.80 -2.56
C VAL A 38 -7.24 -11.60 -2.67
N HIS A 39 -6.48 -11.50 -3.76
CA HIS A 39 -5.60 -10.36 -4.03
C HIS A 39 -6.33 -9.02 -3.98
N LEU A 40 -7.46 -8.90 -4.68
CA LEU A 40 -8.24 -7.66 -4.72
C LEU A 40 -8.86 -7.34 -3.35
N THR A 41 -9.28 -8.35 -2.59
CA THR A 41 -9.79 -8.17 -1.22
C THR A 41 -8.72 -7.61 -0.29
N ILE A 42 -7.52 -8.21 -0.32
CA ILE A 42 -6.36 -7.73 0.43
C ILE A 42 -5.97 -6.32 -0.03
N SER A 43 -5.97 -6.06 -1.34
CA SER A 43 -5.67 -4.74 -1.91
C SER A 43 -6.64 -3.66 -1.43
N VAL A 44 -7.93 -3.97 -1.29
CA VAL A 44 -8.91 -3.04 -0.72
C VAL A 44 -8.59 -2.74 0.75
N ALA A 45 -8.30 -3.78 1.55
CA ALA A 45 -7.98 -3.62 2.97
C ALA A 45 -6.70 -2.82 3.19
N ILE A 46 -5.63 -3.15 2.46
CA ILE A 46 -4.35 -2.43 2.50
C ILE A 46 -4.54 -0.97 2.03
N GLY A 47 -5.27 -0.74 0.94
CA GLY A 47 -5.52 0.61 0.46
C GLY A 47 -6.34 1.47 1.42
N ALA A 48 -7.27 0.87 2.17
CA ALA A 48 -7.97 1.58 3.25
C ALA A 48 -6.98 2.04 4.35
N GLY A 49 -5.99 1.21 4.68
CA GLY A 49 -4.90 1.55 5.59
C GLY A 49 -4.08 2.76 5.11
N TYR A 50 -3.79 2.85 3.81
CA TYR A 50 -3.11 4.03 3.25
C TYR A 50 -3.91 5.31 3.50
N GLY A 51 -5.21 5.31 3.16
CA GLY A 51 -6.07 6.47 3.37
C GLY A 51 -6.10 6.90 4.84
N MET A 52 -6.17 5.95 5.78
CA MET A 52 -6.19 6.28 7.20
C MET A 52 -4.88 6.92 7.71
N LEU A 53 -3.73 6.55 7.13
CA LEU A 53 -2.41 6.96 7.61
C LEU A 53 -1.86 8.19 6.89
N PHE A 54 -2.19 8.38 5.61
CA PHE A 54 -1.50 9.31 4.71
C PHE A 54 -2.43 10.32 4.03
N GLU A 55 -3.72 10.39 4.41
CA GLU A 55 -4.68 11.36 3.85
C GLU A 55 -4.14 12.79 3.79
N ARG A 56 -3.33 13.21 4.78
CA ARG A 56 -2.84 14.60 4.91
C ARG A 56 -1.39 14.81 4.51
N GLU A 57 -0.70 13.76 4.06
CA GLU A 57 0.76 13.76 3.88
C GLU A 57 1.19 13.98 2.43
N SER A 58 0.23 14.08 1.49
CA SER A 58 0.50 14.12 0.04
C SER A 58 0.02 15.43 -0.61
N PRO A 59 0.71 16.56 -0.39
CA PRO A 59 0.29 17.87 -0.95
C PRO A 59 0.39 17.92 -2.49
N ASP A 60 1.30 17.14 -3.07
CA ASP A 60 1.57 17.11 -4.49
C ASP A 60 1.79 15.68 -5.03
N TRP A 61 1.93 15.58 -6.35
CA TRP A 61 2.12 14.30 -7.04
C TRP A 61 3.41 13.59 -6.64
N GLY A 62 4.51 14.32 -6.42
CA GLY A 62 5.78 13.74 -6.05
C GLY A 62 5.72 13.14 -4.65
N ALA A 63 5.11 13.85 -3.71
CA ALA A 63 4.85 13.36 -2.36
C ALA A 63 3.93 12.14 -2.37
N ALA A 64 2.83 12.17 -3.15
CA ALA A 64 1.92 11.03 -3.26
C ALA A 64 2.64 9.78 -3.79
N ILE A 65 3.43 9.91 -4.86
CA ILE A 65 4.19 8.79 -5.41
C ILE A 65 5.23 8.30 -4.40
N GLY A 66 5.98 9.19 -3.76
CA GLY A 66 7.00 8.84 -2.77
C GLY A 66 6.44 8.08 -1.57
N TRP A 67 5.39 8.62 -0.94
CA TRP A 67 4.69 7.96 0.17
C TRP A 67 4.02 6.66 -0.26
N GLY A 68 3.44 6.63 -1.46
CA GLY A 68 2.86 5.42 -2.05
C GLY A 68 3.91 4.32 -2.22
N MET A 69 5.05 4.63 -2.84
CA MET A 69 6.16 3.68 -3.00
C MET A 69 6.70 3.19 -1.66
N LEU A 70 6.85 4.09 -0.68
CA LEU A 70 7.27 3.74 0.68
C LEU A 70 6.27 2.78 1.33
N TYR A 71 4.97 3.07 1.22
CA TYR A 71 3.93 2.17 1.72
C TYR A 71 3.95 0.81 1.02
N GLY A 72 4.20 0.80 -0.29
CA GLY A 72 4.37 -0.40 -1.10
C GLY A 72 5.53 -1.27 -0.61
N ILE A 73 6.72 -0.70 -0.44
CA ILE A 73 7.88 -1.46 0.05
C ILE A 73 7.66 -1.96 1.49
N THR A 74 6.98 -1.20 2.35
CA THR A 74 6.58 -1.70 3.68
C THR A 74 5.72 -2.95 3.56
N TRP A 75 4.71 -2.95 2.69
CA TRP A 75 3.88 -4.13 2.45
C TRP A 75 4.58 -5.26 1.70
N TRP A 76 5.66 -4.99 0.97
CA TRP A 76 6.48 -6.06 0.44
C TRP A 76 7.21 -6.84 1.56
N PHE A 77 7.76 -6.14 2.55
CA PHE A 77 8.34 -6.79 3.72
C PHE A 77 7.29 -7.47 4.61
N VAL A 78 6.25 -6.73 4.99
CA VAL A 78 5.19 -7.22 5.89
C VAL A 78 4.37 -8.31 5.22
N GLY A 79 3.94 -8.11 3.98
CA GLY A 79 3.15 -9.06 3.20
C GLY A 79 4.00 -10.23 2.70
N THR A 80 4.86 -9.99 1.70
CA THR A 80 5.56 -11.05 0.97
C THR A 80 6.55 -11.83 1.84
N LEU A 81 7.38 -11.15 2.64
CA LEU A 81 8.46 -11.80 3.38
C LEU A 81 8.06 -12.27 4.79
N THR A 82 6.91 -11.83 5.30
CA THR A 82 6.50 -12.09 6.69
C THR A 82 5.15 -12.80 6.76
N LEU A 83 4.05 -12.13 6.43
CA LEU A 83 2.71 -12.67 6.61
C LEU A 83 2.43 -13.83 5.66
N PHE A 84 2.83 -13.71 4.39
CA PHE A 84 2.60 -14.72 3.37
C PHE A 84 3.20 -16.09 3.73
N PRO A 85 4.50 -16.23 4.06
CA PRO A 85 5.07 -17.50 4.47
C PRO A 85 4.46 -18.04 5.78
N ILE A 86 4.20 -17.17 6.78
CA ILE A 86 3.54 -17.56 8.03
C ILE A 86 2.16 -18.17 7.78
N TRP A 87 1.37 -17.54 6.91
CA TRP A 87 0.03 -17.99 6.58
C TRP A 87 0.03 -19.34 5.85
N LEU A 88 1.08 -19.63 5.09
CA LEU A 88 1.30 -20.90 4.41
C LEU A 88 1.99 -21.96 5.29
N GLY A 89 2.21 -21.67 6.57
CA GLY A 89 2.77 -22.61 7.55
C GLY A 89 4.31 -22.66 7.60
N ALA A 90 5.00 -21.71 6.96
CA ALA A 90 6.45 -21.54 7.04
C ALA A 90 6.83 -20.43 8.05
N SER A 91 8.11 -20.34 8.42
CA SER A 91 8.63 -19.20 9.20
C SER A 91 8.81 -17.96 8.33
N PHE A 92 8.87 -16.76 8.94
CA PHE A 92 9.20 -15.53 8.21
C PHE A 92 10.60 -15.63 7.58
N THR A 93 10.77 -15.03 6.41
CA THR A 93 11.94 -15.26 5.53
C THR A 93 12.75 -13.97 5.37
N TRP A 94 13.36 -13.50 6.46
CA TRP A 94 14.19 -12.29 6.43
C TRP A 94 15.65 -12.62 6.16
N THR A 95 15.91 -13.02 4.92
CA THR A 95 17.27 -13.28 4.41
C THR A 95 17.49 -12.61 3.08
N THR A 96 18.75 -12.32 2.73
CA THR A 96 19.11 -11.76 1.42
C THR A 96 18.68 -12.67 0.27
N ALA A 97 18.78 -14.00 0.43
CA ALA A 97 18.31 -14.97 -0.53
C ALA A 97 16.79 -14.93 -0.74
N ALA A 98 16.01 -14.80 0.34
CA ALA A 98 14.56 -14.67 0.25
C ALA A 98 14.14 -13.35 -0.42
N ALA A 99 14.81 -12.25 -0.07
CA ALA A 99 14.61 -10.95 -0.71
C ALA A 99 14.93 -11.00 -2.21
N ALA A 100 16.02 -11.66 -2.61
CA ALA A 100 16.40 -11.85 -4.00
C ALA A 100 15.34 -12.67 -4.77
N ASN A 101 14.84 -13.76 -4.18
CA ASN A 101 13.79 -14.59 -4.79
C ASN A 101 12.45 -13.84 -4.92
N ALA A 102 12.16 -12.92 -4.00
CA ALA A 102 10.94 -12.12 -4.00
C ALA A 102 11.07 -10.80 -4.78
N LEU A 103 12.23 -10.50 -5.37
CA LEU A 103 12.53 -9.19 -5.97
C LEU A 103 11.55 -8.83 -7.10
N SER A 104 11.11 -9.80 -7.88
CA SER A 104 10.13 -9.57 -8.95
C SER A 104 8.80 -9.00 -8.42
N SER A 105 8.37 -9.44 -7.22
CA SER A 105 7.14 -8.96 -6.56
C SER A 105 7.28 -7.57 -5.94
N LEU A 106 8.51 -7.09 -5.71
CA LEU A 106 8.75 -5.74 -5.19
C LEU A 106 8.22 -4.69 -6.16
N LEU A 107 8.46 -4.87 -7.46
CA LEU A 107 7.98 -3.95 -8.48
C LEU A 107 6.46 -3.79 -8.41
N GLY A 108 5.74 -4.89 -8.26
CA GLY A 108 4.29 -4.87 -8.15
C GLY A 108 3.78 -4.14 -6.90
N HIS A 109 4.48 -4.28 -5.77
CA HIS A 109 4.16 -3.55 -4.53
C HIS A 109 4.44 -2.05 -4.64
N LEU A 110 5.56 -1.66 -5.26
CA LEU A 110 5.89 -0.26 -5.51
C LEU A 110 4.85 0.41 -6.41
N ILE A 111 4.47 -0.27 -7.51
CA ILE A 111 3.43 0.21 -8.43
C ILE A 111 2.08 0.30 -7.72
N TYR A 112 1.70 -0.75 -6.97
CA TYR A 112 0.48 -0.77 -6.18
C TYR A 112 0.38 0.44 -5.26
N GLY A 113 1.44 0.72 -4.51
CA GLY A 113 1.50 1.82 -3.56
C GLY A 113 1.42 3.17 -4.25
N ALA A 114 2.23 3.38 -5.31
CA ALA A 114 2.22 4.62 -6.09
C ALA A 114 0.84 4.90 -6.71
N VAL A 115 0.21 3.89 -7.32
CA VAL A 115 -1.13 4.02 -7.93
C VAL A 115 -2.18 4.31 -6.86
N THR A 116 -2.15 3.58 -5.74
CA THR A 116 -3.11 3.78 -4.64
C THR A 116 -3.03 5.21 -4.11
N ALA A 117 -1.83 5.69 -3.81
CA ALA A 117 -1.61 7.06 -3.34
C ALA A 117 -2.06 8.13 -4.37
N THR A 118 -1.71 7.91 -5.63
CA THR A 118 -2.09 8.82 -6.73
C THR A 118 -3.61 8.92 -6.88
N VAL A 119 -4.32 7.78 -6.80
CA VAL A 119 -5.78 7.76 -6.85
C VAL A 119 -6.39 8.44 -5.63
N PHE A 120 -5.80 8.28 -4.43
CA PHE A 120 -6.23 9.02 -3.25
C PHE A 120 -6.11 10.53 -3.44
N LEU A 121 -4.95 11.01 -3.90
CA LEU A 121 -4.73 12.43 -4.19
C LEU A 121 -5.76 12.98 -5.19
N LEU A 122 -6.07 12.22 -6.25
CA LEU A 122 -7.08 12.60 -7.24
C LEU A 122 -8.48 12.71 -6.62
N LEU A 123 -8.86 11.76 -5.76
CA LEU A 123 -10.14 11.77 -5.08
C LEU A 123 -10.24 12.94 -4.09
N GLU A 124 -9.17 13.23 -3.35
CA GLU A 124 -9.10 14.36 -2.43
C GLU A 124 -9.23 15.69 -3.17
N ARG A 125 -8.45 15.91 -4.23
CA ARG A 125 -8.53 17.14 -5.03
C ARG A 125 -9.92 17.35 -5.62
N ARG A 126 -10.51 16.27 -6.16
CA ARG A 126 -11.89 16.32 -6.64
C ARG A 126 -12.83 16.71 -5.51
N HIS A 127 -12.72 16.08 -4.33
CA HIS A 127 -13.59 16.41 -3.20
C HIS A 127 -13.49 17.88 -2.81
N GLN A 128 -12.27 18.42 -2.72
CA GLN A 128 -11.99 19.82 -2.42
C GLN A 128 -12.56 20.78 -3.48
N ASP A 129 -12.44 20.45 -4.76
CA ASP A 129 -13.02 21.27 -5.84
C ASP A 129 -14.55 21.30 -5.77
N TRP A 130 -15.18 20.16 -5.47
CA TRP A 130 -16.64 20.11 -5.25
C TRP A 130 -17.08 20.94 -4.06
N MET A 131 -16.30 20.93 -2.96
CA MET A 131 -16.59 21.74 -1.77
C MET A 131 -16.45 23.24 -2.01
N ARG A 132 -15.48 23.66 -2.83
CA ARG A 132 -15.28 25.08 -3.21
C ARG A 132 -16.44 25.66 -4.01
N LEU A 133 -17.19 24.83 -4.73
CA LEU A 133 -18.35 25.25 -5.51
C LEU A 133 -19.58 25.57 -4.62
N ASP A 134 -19.61 25.12 -3.37
CA ASP A 134 -20.71 25.40 -2.44
C ASP A 134 -20.28 26.39 -1.33
N PRO A 135 -20.75 27.65 -1.36
CA PRO A 135 -20.36 28.68 -0.40
C PRO A 135 -20.75 28.38 1.05
N ARG A 136 -21.65 27.42 1.31
CA ARG A 136 -22.06 27.02 2.67
C ARG A 136 -21.03 26.13 3.36
N PHE A 137 -20.26 25.35 2.60
CA PHE A 137 -19.25 24.44 3.16
C PHE A 137 -17.88 25.10 3.33
N ALA A 138 -17.52 26.04 2.44
CA ALA A 138 -16.26 26.78 2.50
C ALA A 138 -16.01 27.46 3.86
N ALA A 139 -17.04 28.04 4.48
CA ALA A 139 -16.93 28.70 5.79
C ALA A 139 -16.77 27.74 6.98
N ARG A 140 -17.25 26.49 6.85
CA ARG A 140 -17.11 25.43 7.87
C ARG A 140 -15.74 24.77 7.80
N GLU A 141 -15.23 24.59 6.59
CA GLU A 141 -13.94 23.96 6.32
C GLU A 141 -12.77 24.88 6.71
N ALA A 142 -12.89 26.20 6.50
CA ALA A 142 -11.94 27.19 7.03
C ALA A 142 -11.81 27.15 8.56
N ARG A 143 -12.83 26.69 9.30
CA ARG A 143 -12.79 26.50 10.75
C ARG A 143 -12.25 25.12 11.17
N LEU A 144 -12.29 24.15 10.26
CA LEU A 144 -11.85 22.76 10.48
C LEU A 144 -10.44 22.48 9.95
N GLN A 145 -9.86 23.39 9.16
CA GLN A 145 -8.44 23.44 8.86
C GLN A 145 -7.66 23.69 10.15
N ARG A 146 -7.49 22.62 10.92
CA ARG A 146 -6.41 22.53 11.90
C ARG A 146 -5.08 22.64 11.14
N PRO A 147 -4.05 23.24 11.74
CA PRO A 147 -2.70 23.23 11.15
C PRO A 147 -2.36 21.80 10.75
N ALA A 148 -1.70 21.63 9.60
CA ALA A 148 -1.17 20.35 9.16
C ALA A 148 -0.58 19.63 10.37
N GLY A 149 -1.17 18.49 10.74
CA GLY A 149 -0.64 17.67 11.81
C GLY A 149 0.80 17.32 11.43
N THR A 150 1.72 17.39 12.39
CA THR A 150 3.10 17.01 12.12
C THR A 150 3.13 15.59 11.53
N PRO A 151 4.04 15.28 10.59
CA PRO A 151 4.17 13.97 9.95
C PRO A 151 4.54 12.83 10.91
N ALA A 152 4.36 13.01 12.22
CA ALA A 152 4.73 12.11 13.28
C ALA A 152 4.19 10.68 13.10
N PRO A 153 2.92 10.44 12.72
CA PRO A 153 2.43 9.06 12.53
C PRO A 153 3.14 8.33 11.38
N ALA A 154 3.39 9.02 10.26
CA ALA A 154 4.15 8.49 9.13
C ALA A 154 5.63 8.27 9.49
N LEU A 155 6.21 9.17 10.29
CA LEU A 155 7.56 9.04 10.84
C LEU A 155 7.70 7.87 11.83
N TRP A 156 6.67 7.53 12.61
CA TRP A 156 6.67 6.34 13.46
C TRP A 156 6.59 5.06 12.64
N PHE A 157 5.74 5.02 11.61
CA PHE A 157 5.71 3.93 10.63
C PHE A 157 7.08 3.76 9.95
N PHE A 158 7.71 4.87 9.58
CA PHE A 158 9.04 4.91 8.99
C PHE A 158 10.12 4.44 9.97
N ALA A 159 10.12 4.91 11.22
CA ALA A 159 11.10 4.53 12.24
C ALA A 159 10.95 3.05 12.64
N LEU A 160 9.73 2.53 12.71
CA LEU A 160 9.48 1.12 12.98
C LEU A 160 9.85 0.24 11.77
N GLY A 161 9.52 0.65 10.56
CA GLY A 161 9.91 -0.06 9.34
C GLY A 161 11.43 -0.07 9.15
N LEU A 162 12.07 1.09 9.20
CA LEU A 162 13.52 1.24 9.01
C LEU A 162 14.32 0.65 10.18
N GLY A 163 13.86 0.81 11.42
CA GLY A 163 14.51 0.27 12.62
C GLY A 163 14.49 -1.26 12.68
N VAL A 164 13.52 -1.88 12.00
CA VAL A 164 13.46 -3.32 11.79
C VAL A 164 14.30 -3.74 10.58
N LEU A 165 14.30 -2.98 9.49
CA LEU A 165 15.01 -3.29 8.25
C LEU A 165 16.53 -3.11 8.30
N LEU A 166 17.02 -2.09 9.00
CA LEU A 166 18.44 -1.75 9.09
C LEU A 166 19.31 -2.84 9.72
N PRO A 167 18.93 -3.44 10.87
CA PRO A 167 19.70 -4.54 11.46
C PRO A 167 19.83 -5.75 10.54
N ILE A 168 18.86 -6.00 9.66
CA ILE A 168 18.77 -7.17 8.78
C ILE A 168 19.62 -6.97 7.51
N LEU A 169 19.69 -5.74 7.00
CA LEU A 169 20.55 -5.42 5.85
C LEU A 169 22.04 -5.38 6.22
N LEU A 170 22.34 -5.23 7.51
CA LEU A 170 23.69 -5.08 8.04
C LEU A 170 24.23 -6.34 8.76
N SER A 171 23.44 -7.42 8.81
CA SER A 171 23.81 -8.74 9.35
C SER A 171 24.13 -9.73 8.23
#